data_AF-A0AAI9FY44-F1
#
_entry.id   AF-A0AAI9FY44-F1
#
_cell.length_a   1.000
_cell.length_b   1.000
_cell.length_c   1.000
_cell.angle_alpha   90.00
_cell.angle_beta   90.00
_cell.angle_gamma   90.00
#
_symmetry.space_group_name_H-M   'P 1'
#
loop_
_entity.id
_entity.type
_entity.pdbx_description
1 polymer ?
#
loop_
_entity_poly.entity_id
_entity_poly.type
_entity_poly.pdbx_seq_one_letter_code
_entity_poly.pdbx_strand_id
1 'polypeptide(L)' 'MEIDWNCVGTLKHTVGGYDIRTDALKSLVTAAMQGHEGDVSQMRIEMEDGIVLLPDEVRRLALARSRIR' A
#
# COMPACT_ATOMS: atom_id res chain seq x y z
N MET A 1 4.45 -7.94 -14.02
CA MET A 1 3.68 -6.70 -13.81
C MET A 1 4.64 -5.71 -13.22
N GLU A 2 5.02 -4.69 -14.00
CA GLU A 2 5.84 -3.59 -13.50
C GLU A 2 4.91 -2.67 -12.71
N ILE A 3 5.15 -2.53 -11.41
CA ILE A 3 4.33 -1.68 -10.54
C ILE A 3 5.02 -0.32 -10.48
N ASP A 4 4.31 0.72 -10.92
CA ASP A 4 4.79 2.08 -10.80
C ASP A 4 4.73 2.55 -9.34
N TRP A 5 5.90 2.82 -8.77
CA TRP A 5 6.04 3.20 -7.36
C TRP A 5 5.69 4.67 -7.07
N ASN A 6 5.48 5.48 -8.12
CA ASN A 6 5.13 6.89 -8.08
C ASN A 6 3.69 7.13 -8.56
N CYS A 7 2.86 6.08 -8.63
CA CYS A 7 1.44 6.23 -8.89
C CYS A 7 0.69 6.66 -7.62
N VAL A 8 -0.40 7.38 -7.87
CA VAL A 8 -1.36 7.82 -6.86
C VAL A 8 -2.19 6.64 -6.38
N GLY A 9 -2.31 6.53 -5.06
CA GLY A 9 -3.17 5.56 -4.41
C GLY A 9 -3.71 6.06 -3.09
N THR A 10 -4.64 5.29 -2.54
CA THR A 10 -5.26 5.53 -1.24
C THR A 10 -5.12 4.26 -0.40
N LEU A 11 -4.41 4.34 0.72
CA LEU A 11 -4.41 3.30 1.75
C LEU A 11 -5.72 3.41 2.53
N LYS A 12 -6.47 2.31 2.55
CA LYS A 12 -7.76 2.19 3.23
C LYS A 12 -7.72 1.13 4.32
N HIS A 13 -8.43 1.42 5.40
CA HIS A 13 -8.61 0.54 6.54
C HIS A 13 -9.89 -0.28 6.39
N THR A 14 -9.79 -1.61 6.49
CA THR A 14 -10.97 -2.50 6.38
C THR A 14 -11.78 -2.60 7.67
N VAL A 15 -11.22 -2.15 8.80
CA VAL A 15 -11.85 -2.22 10.13
C VAL A 15 -12.24 -0.87 10.73
N GLY A 16 -12.21 0.19 9.91
CA GLY A 16 -12.39 1.57 10.36
C GLY A 16 -11.03 2.23 10.67
N GLY A 17 -10.90 3.49 10.25
CA GLY A 17 -9.65 4.24 10.27
C GLY A 17 -9.74 5.45 9.34
N TYR A 18 -8.64 6.17 9.18
CA TYR A 18 -8.54 7.27 8.22
C TYR A 18 -7.97 6.73 6.90
N ASP A 19 -8.43 7.29 5.79
CA ASP A 19 -7.88 6.96 4.48
C ASP A 19 -6.65 7.86 4.22
N ILE A 20 -5.51 7.27 3.87
CA ILE A 20 -4.31 8.02 3.47
C ILE A 20 -4.21 8.02 1.95
N ARG A 21 -4.36 9.19 1.33
CA ARG A 21 -4.09 9.39 -0.09
C ARG A 21 -2.71 9.99 -0.31
N THR A 22 -1.92 9.43 -1.22
CA THR A 22 -0.64 10.01 -1.65
C THR A 22 -0.32 9.64 -3.09
N ASP A 23 0.47 10.48 -3.75
CA ASP A 23 1.06 10.28 -5.07
C ASP A 23 2.22 9.27 -5.10
N ALA A 24 2.58 8.70 -3.95
CA ALA A 24 3.71 7.81 -3.82
C ALA A 24 3.28 6.45 -3.28
N LEU A 25 3.02 5.47 -4.16
CA LEU A 25 2.72 4.09 -3.76
C LEU A 25 3.77 3.52 -2.78
N LYS A 26 5.04 3.89 -2.95
CA LYS A 26 6.10 3.54 -1.97
C LYS A 26 5.76 3.95 -0.53
N SER A 27 5.19 5.14 -0.35
CA SER A 27 4.85 5.68 0.96
C SER A 27 3.67 4.93 1.56
N LEU A 28 2.67 4.58 0.74
CA LEU A 28 1.51 3.77 1.16
C LEU A 28 1.94 2.38 1.61
N VAL A 29 2.77 1.70 0.81
CA VAL A 29 3.29 0.36 1.16
C VAL A 29 4.13 0.42 2.44
N THR A 30 4.96 1.46 2.59
CA THR A 30 5.75 1.66 3.81
C THR A 30 4.89 2.00 5.03
N ALA A 31 3.86 2.82 4.89
CA ALA A 31 2.90 3.11 5.97
C ALA A 31 2.16 1.84 6.42
N ALA A 32 1.67 1.06 5.44
CA ALA A 32 0.98 -0.19 5.69
C ALA A 32 1.83 -1.22 6.42
N MET A 33 3.11 -1.34 6.05
CA MET A 33 4.05 -2.28 6.66
C MET A 33 4.59 -1.83 8.02
N GLN A 34 4.70 -0.53 8.27
CA GLN A 34 5.10 -0.01 9.58
C GLN A 34 4.00 -0.16 10.63
N GLY A 35 2.77 -0.46 10.21
CA GLY A 35 1.63 -0.63 11.10
C GLY A 35 1.29 0.64 11.89
N HIS A 36 1.64 1.81 11.35
CA HIS A 36 1.45 3.09 12.03
C HIS A 36 -0.05 3.36 12.35
N GLU A 37 -0.95 2.70 11.62
CA GLU A 37 -2.39 2.84 11.76
C GLU A 37 -3.13 1.50 11.98
N GLY A 38 -2.42 0.37 12.08
CA GLY A 38 -3.06 -0.96 12.28
C GLY A 38 -2.25 -2.13 11.70
N ASP A 39 -2.80 -3.33 11.69
CA ASP A 39 -2.15 -4.49 11.06
C ASP A 39 -2.32 -4.44 9.53
N VAL A 40 -1.27 -4.80 8.77
CA VAL A 40 -1.31 -4.80 7.30
C VAL A 40 -2.43 -5.70 6.74
N SER A 41 -2.83 -6.75 7.47
CA SER A 41 -3.94 -7.65 7.12
C SER A 41 -5.29 -6.92 7.09
N GLN A 42 -5.36 -5.75 7.73
CA GLN A 42 -6.55 -4.88 7.79
C GLN A 42 -6.44 -3.68 6.85
N MET A 43 -5.50 -3.71 5.90
CA MET A 43 -5.24 -2.60 4.99
C MET A 43 -5.29 -3.03 3.54
N ARG A 44 -5.77 -2.13 2.67
CA ARG A 44 -5.69 -2.29 1.21
C ARG A 44 -5.31 -0.97 0.56
N ILE A 45 -4.62 -1.03 -0.57
CA ILE A 45 -4.29 0.17 -1.35
C ILE A 45 -5.16 0.18 -2.59
N GLU A 46 -5.98 1.22 -2.74
CA GLU A 46 -6.75 1.48 -3.95
C GLU A 46 -5.98 2.49 -4.81
N MET A 47 -5.51 2.03 -5.97
CA MET A 47 -4.84 2.86 -6.97
C MET A 47 -5.87 3.71 -7.72
N GLU A 48 -5.44 4.86 -8.24
CA GLU A 48 -6.32 5.74 -9.04
C GLU A 48 -6.81 5.08 -10.34
N ASP A 49 -6.02 4.16 -10.91
CA ASP A 49 -6.39 3.37 -12.10
C ASP A 49 -7.44 2.27 -11.79
N GLY A 50 -7.89 2.15 -10.54
CA GLY A 50 -8.89 1.17 -10.10
C GLY A 50 -8.30 -0.17 -9.67
N ILE A 51 -6.98 -0.35 -9.73
CA ILE A 51 -6.28 -1.52 -9.18
C ILE A 51 -6.39 -1.50 -7.65
N VAL A 52 -6.73 -2.63 -7.04
CA VAL A 52 -6.78 -2.79 -5.59
C VAL A 52 -5.72 -3.79 -5.14
N LEU A 53 -4.75 -3.31 -4.37
CA LEU A 53 -3.72 -4.14 -3.76
C LEU A 53 -4.20 -4.62 -2.40
N LEU A 54 -4.34 -5.94 -2.28
CA LEU A 54 -4.72 -6.63 -1.05
C LEU A 54 -3.51 -6.75 -0.09
N PRO A 55 -3.72 -7.05 1.21
CA PRO A 55 -2.65 -7.20 2.19
C PRO A 55 -1.47 -8.06 1.73
N ASP A 56 -1.74 -9.22 1.12
CA ASP A 56 -0.71 -10.12 0.60
C ASP A 56 0.09 -9.52 -0.56
N GLU A 57 -0.53 -8.66 -1.37
CA GLU A 57 0.16 -7.95 -2.45
C GLU A 57 1.02 -6.82 -1.90
N VAL A 58 0.51 -6.06 -0.91
CA VAL A 58 1.28 -5.04 -0.20
C VAL A 58 2.52 -5.65 0.45
N ARG A 59 2.39 -6.82 1.10
CA ARG A 59 3.53 -7.56 1.68
C ARG A 59 4.52 -8.01 0.61
N ARG A 60 4.04 -8.58 -0.52
CA ARG A 60 4.91 -8.98 -1.63
C ARG A 60 5.65 -7.78 -2.24
N LEU A 61 4.97 -6.65 -2.40
CA LEU A 61 5.55 -5.40 -2.87
C LEU A 61 6.62 -4.88 -1.93
N ALA A 62 6.36 -4.86 -0.62
CA ALA A 62 7.35 -4.45 0.38
C ALA A 62 8.62 -5.29 0.33
N LEU A 63 8.48 -6.61 0.15
CA LEU A 63 9.61 -7.53 -0.01
C LEU A 63 10.35 -7.32 -1.34
N ALA A 64 9.62 -7.07 -2.43
CA ALA A 64 10.21 -6.77 -3.73
C ALA A 64 11.00 -5.45 -3.70
N ARG A 65 10.48 -4.42 -3.02
CA ARG A 65 11.17 -3.13 -2.82
C ARG A 65 12.49 -3.29 -2.06
N SER A 66 12.52 -4.12 -1.01
CA SER A 66 13.75 -4.39 -0.26
C SER A 66 14.86 -5.01 -1.15
N ARG A 67 14.48 -5.67 -2.24
CA ARG A 67 15.41 -6.29 -3.19
C ARG A 67 15.93 -5.32 -4.26
N ILE A 68 15.26 -4.19 -4.48
CA ILE A 68 15.66 -3.15 -5.44
C ILE A 68 16.41 -2.07 -4.63
N ARG A 69 17.73 -2.22 -4.53
CA ARG A 69 18.63 -1.34 -3.76
C ARG A 69 19.24 -0.26 -4.64
#